data_AF-A0AAJ2UEI5-F1
#
_entry.id   AF-A0AAJ2UEI5-F1
#
_cell.length_a   1.000
_cell.length_b   1.000
_cell.length_c   1.000
_cell.angle_alpha   90.00
_cell.angle_beta   90.00
_cell.angle_gamma   90.00
#
_symmetry.space_group_name_H-M   'P 1'
#
loop_
_entity.id
_entity.type
_entity.pdbx_description
1 polymer ?
#
loop_
_entity_poly.entity_id
_entity_poly.type
_entity_poly.pdbx_seq_one_letter_code
_entity_poly.pdbx_strand_id
1 'polypeptide(L)' 'MYLIIFKLPSGNHVLKLKVNRFLRKIDAKMVLKGVWRHEDVSKLINLASLIKNMGGKALVLEENIIYK' A
#
# COMPACT_ATOMS: atom_id res chain seq x y z
N MET A 1 -1.00 -0.41 -14.44
CA MET A 1 -0.64 0.32 -13.20
C MET A 1 -1.43 -0.28 -12.05
N TYR A 2 -0.88 -0.33 -10.84
CA TYR A 2 -1.47 -1.05 -9.71
C TYR A 2 -1.64 -0.14 -8.50
N LEU A 3 -2.68 -0.42 -7.72
CA LEU A 3 -3.03 0.26 -6.48
C LEU A 3 -2.83 -0.67 -5.29
N ILE A 4 -2.37 -0.11 -4.17
CA ILE A 4 -2.45 -0.72 -2.85
C ILE A 4 -3.34 0.12 -1.95
N ILE A 5 -4.29 -0.54 -1.30
CA ILE A 5 -5.18 0.03 -0.28
C ILE A 5 -4.88 -0.69 1.03
N PHE A 6 -4.58 0.05 2.09
CA PHE A 6 -4.24 -0.58 3.36
C PHE A 6 -4.75 0.17 4.59
N LYS A 7 -4.94 -0.58 5.67
CA LYS A 7 -5.23 -0.11 7.01
C LYS A 7 -4.27 -0.77 7.99
N LEU A 8 -3.48 0.04 8.68
CA LEU A 8 -2.55 -0.44 9.70
C LEU A 8 -3.27 -0.61 11.05
N PRO A 9 -2.78 -1.48 11.95
CA PRO A 9 -3.26 -1.55 13.33
C PRO A 9 -3.16 -0.19 14.01
N SER A 10 -4.17 0.15 14.83
CA SER A 10 -4.16 1.38 15.63
C SER A 10 -2.99 1.39 16.62
N GLY A 11 -2.38 2.55 16.83
CA GLY A 11 -1.27 2.75 17.79
C GLY A 11 0.14 2.46 17.25
N ASN A 12 0.29 1.85 16.07
CA ASN A 12 1.61 1.55 15.52
C ASN A 12 2.14 2.65 14.58
N HIS A 13 2.51 3.80 15.18
CA HIS A 13 3.05 4.96 14.45
C HIS A 13 4.35 4.63 13.70
N VAL A 14 5.18 3.75 14.27
CA VAL A 14 6.44 3.30 13.68
C VAL A 14 6.19 2.53 12.39
N LEU A 15 5.23 1.59 12.39
CA LEU A 15 4.86 0.84 11.19
C LEU A 15 4.35 1.77 10.09
N LYS A 16 3.52 2.76 10.44
CA LYS A 16 3.03 3.75 9.49
C LYS A 16 4.15 4.54 8.83
N LEU A 17 5.14 4.97 9.62
CA LEU A 17 6.32 5.65 9.09
C LEU A 17 7.15 4.74 8.18
N LYS A 18 7.37 3.48 8.57
CA LYS A 18 8.10 2.49 7.76
C LYS A 18 7.41 2.24 6.41
N VAL A 19 6.11 1.99 6.41
CA VAL A 19 5.32 1.76 5.19
C VAL A 19 5.36 2.98 4.26
N ASN A 20 5.14 4.18 4.80
CA ASN A 20 5.19 5.41 3.99
C ASN A 20 6.58 5.67 3.42
N ARG A 21 7.65 5.42 4.19
CA ARG A 21 9.03 5.57 3.70
C ARG A 21 9.36 4.53 2.62
N PHE A 22 8.91 3.29 2.79
CA PHE A 22 9.07 2.25 1.78
C PHE A 22 8.39 2.65 0.47
N LEU A 23 7.12 3.08 0.55
CA LEU A 23 6.35 3.52 -0.62
C LEU A 23 7.02 4.69 -1.35
N ARG A 24 7.54 5.67 -0.61
CA ARG A 24 8.34 6.77 -1.20
C ARG A 24 9.66 6.28 -1.80
N LYS A 25 10.35 5.34 -1.17
CA LYS A 25 11.63 4.79 -1.66
C LYS A 25 11.47 4.07 -2.99
N ILE A 26 10.32 3.44 -3.23
CA ILE A 26 10.02 2.78 -4.51
C ILE A 26 9.35 3.71 -5.52
N ASP A 27 9.32 5.03 -5.28
CA ASP A 27 8.63 6.00 -6.13
C ASP A 27 7.14 5.73 -6.35
N ALA A 28 6.48 5.08 -5.40
CA ALA A 28 5.03 4.95 -5.41
C ALA A 28 4.38 6.33 -5.20
N LYS A 29 3.29 6.60 -5.93
CA LYS A 29 2.55 7.86 -5.84
C LYS A 29 1.34 7.68 -4.93
N MET A 30 1.16 8.58 -3.97
CA MET A 30 -0.05 8.58 -3.15
C MET A 30 -1.22 9.11 -3.98
N VAL A 31 -2.31 8.34 -4.05
CA VAL A 31 -3.56 8.74 -4.74
C VAL A 31 -4.52 9.35 -3.71
N LEU A 32 -4.68 8.69 -2.57
CA LEU A 32 -5.45 9.14 -1.41
C LEU A 32 -4.77 8.68 -0.12
N LYS A 33 -5.24 9.16 1.03
CA LYS A 33 -4.73 8.70 2.33
C LYS A 33 -4.92 7.19 2.48
N GLY A 34 -3.82 6.43 2.54
CA GLY A 34 -3.85 4.97 2.63
C GLY A 34 -4.05 4.24 1.29
N VAL A 35 -4.04 4.99 0.18
CA VAL A 35 -4.13 4.47 -1.19
C VAL A 35 -2.94 4.98 -1.99
N TRP A 36 -2.15 4.05 -2.53
CA TRP A 36 -0.94 4.36 -3.29
C TRP A 36 -0.92 3.59 -4.59
N ARG A 37 -0.27 4.14 -5.61
CA ARG A 37 -0.08 3.48 -6.91
C ARG A 37 1.39 3.28 -7.25
N HIS A 38 1.68 2.21 -7.98
CA HIS A 38 3.00 1.87 -8.49
C HIS A 38 2.87 0.99 -9.76
N GLU A 39 3.89 0.98 -10.60
CA GLU A 39 3.87 0.21 -11.88
C GLU A 39 4.20 -1.27 -11.67
N ASP A 40 5.07 -1.60 -10.73
CA ASP A 40 5.43 -2.97 -10.35
C ASP A 40 4.50 -3.50 -9.25
N VAL A 41 3.67 -4.49 -9.60
CA VAL A 41 2.75 -5.17 -8.69
C VAL A 41 3.47 -5.97 -7.60
N SER A 42 4.65 -6.52 -7.89
CA SER A 42 5.39 -7.42 -6.99
C SER A 42 5.80 -6.67 -5.73
N LYS A 43 6.24 -5.41 -5.87
CA LYS A 43 6.57 -4.53 -4.73
C LYS A 43 5.36 -4.28 -3.84
N LEU A 44 4.18 -4.09 -4.42
CA LEU A 44 2.95 -3.85 -3.68
C LEU A 44 2.46 -5.12 -2.97
N ILE A 45 2.56 -6.28 -3.61
CA ILE A 45 2.22 -7.58 -3.00
C ILE A 45 3.12 -7.86 -1.80
N ASN A 46 4.44 -7.65 -1.94
CA ASN A 46 5.39 -7.83 -0.84
C ASN A 46 5.05 -6.93 0.36
N LEU A 47 4.73 -5.66 0.10
CA LEU A 47 4.30 -4.74 1.13
C LEU A 47 2.97 -5.15 1.78
N ALA A 48 2.00 -5.61 0.98
CA ALA A 48 0.71 -6.08 1.47
C ALA A 48 0.86 -7.29 2.40
N SER A 49 1.73 -8.25 2.04
CA SER A 49 2.07 -9.40 2.89
C SER A 49 2.69 -8.95 4.21
N LEU A 50 3.65 -8.01 4.17
CA LEU A 50 4.24 -7.44 5.39
C LEU A 50 3.18 -6.79 6.28
N ILE A 51 2.28 -5.99 5.71
CA ILE A 51 1.20 -5.32 6.45
C ILE A 51 0.27 -6.35 7.10
N LYS A 52 -0.12 -7.41 6.38
CA LYS A 52 -0.97 -8.50 6.89
C LYS A 52 -0.30 -9.26 8.04
N ASN A 53 0.99 -9.58 7.89
CA ASN A 53 1.76 -10.28 8.93
C ASN A 53 1.87 -9.46 10.22
N MET A 54 1.78 -8.14 10.14
CA MET A 54 1.80 -7.24 11.30
C MET A 54 0.38 -6.93 11.85
N GLY A 55 -0.64 -7.68 11.43
CA GLY A 55 -2.03 -7.53 11.89
C GLY A 55 -2.82 -6.43 11.17
N GLY A 56 -2.28 -5.86 10.10
CA GLY A 56 -2.97 -4.89 9.26
C GLY A 56 -3.85 -5.54 8.19
N LYS A 57 -4.57 -4.70 7.44
CA LYS A 57 -5.33 -5.10 6.24
C LYS A 57 -4.70 -4.46 5.02
N ALA A 58 -4.56 -5.21 3.93
CA ALA A 58 -4.04 -4.70 2.67
C ALA A 58 -4.69 -5.41 1.48
N LEU A 59 -4.97 -4.66 0.42
CA LEU A 59 -5.52 -5.10 -0.86
C LEU A 59 -4.67 -4.51 -1.99
N VAL A 60 -4.32 -5.33 -2.98
CA VAL A 60 -3.62 -4.90 -4.19
C VAL A 60 -4.53 -5.21 -5.38
N LEU A 61 -4.66 -4.26 -6.30
CA LEU A 61 -5.55 -4.34 -7.46
C LEU A 61 -4.96 -3.59 -8.65
N GLU A 62 -5.36 -3.96 -9.86
CA GLU A 62 -5.03 -3.23 -11.07
C GLU A 62 -5.89 -1.97 -11.20
N GLU A 63 -5.34 -0.85 -11.66
CA GLU A 63 -6.00 0.47 -11.75
C GLU A 63 -7.08 0.55 -12.85
N ASN A 64 -7.60 -0.58 -13.33
CA ASN A 64 -8.58 -0.66 -14.42
C ASN A 64 -10.04 -0.54 -13.95
N ILE A 65 -10.31 0.09 -12.80
CA ILE A 65 -11.69 0.26 -12.31
C ILE A 65 -12.37 1.37 -13.12
N ILE A 66 -13.03 0.98 -14.20
CA ILE A 66 -14.02 1.82 -14.90
C ILE A 66 -15.35 1.66 -14.14
N TYR A 67 -15.70 2.62 -13.27
CA TYR A 67 -17.06 2.76 -12.77
C TYR A 67 -17.73 3.88 -13.57
N LYS A 68 -18.67 3.52 -14.45
CA LYS A 68 -19.56 4.44 -15.18
C LYS A 68 -20.92 4.48 -14.51
#